data_AF-A0A2G4ICX7-F1
#
_entry.id   AF-A0A2G4ICX7-F1
#
_cell.length_a   1.000
_cell.length_b   1.000
_cell.length_c   1.000
_cell.angle_alpha   90.00
_cell.angle_beta   90.00
_cell.angle_gamma   90.00
#
_symmetry.space_group_name_H-M   'P 1'
#
loop_
_entity.id
_entity.type
_entity.pdbx_description
1 polymer ?
#
loop_
_entity_poly.entity_id
_entity_poly.type
_entity_poly.pdbx_seq_one_letter_code
_entity_poly.pdbx_strand_id
1 'polypeptide(L)'
;MVEPLRAYSSAPSAPYGVLRAGVHRDVPPNNSFKLARGTAWAHTPLTRMTPRTSHAIRLVAFIVTVALTGACSTAVSRARLDGIGVMGQQGATIRAQRDSARWPWTAADADFMATMLHHHAQAIVMAKWVPTHDADPAIHRLAGRIITAQTDEIQLMRTWLLDRNQPVPDANPAGQTMQMGGMTHTMLMPGMLTDAEMKELDGARGKEFDRLFLTYMIQHHRGAVTMVSALHEHRTNAQDETIFKFSADVHIDQSTEVARMITMMLEMGFTPPMPPG
;
A
#
# COMPACT_ATOMS: atom_id res chain seq x y z
N MET A 1 -10.17 -73.19 0.04
CA MET A 1 -10.14 -73.49 1.48
C MET A 1 -9.99 -72.18 2.24
N VAL A 2 -11.04 -71.83 2.99
CA VAL A 2 -11.06 -71.00 4.22
C VAL A 2 -10.66 -69.52 4.11
N GLU A 3 -11.67 -68.66 3.90
CA GLU A 3 -11.87 -67.39 4.65
C GLU A 3 -12.41 -67.75 6.07
N PRO A 4 -12.57 -66.89 7.13
CA PRO A 4 -12.85 -65.43 7.08
C PRO A 4 -12.48 -64.60 8.36
N LEU A 5 -13.05 -63.38 8.45
CA LEU A 5 -13.52 -62.64 9.65
C LEU A 5 -12.52 -61.81 10.49
N ARG A 6 -12.65 -60.48 10.41
CA ARG A 6 -13.36 -59.72 11.47
C ARG A 6 -13.78 -58.33 11.03
N ALA A 7 -15.09 -58.13 11.03
CA ALA A 7 -15.74 -56.83 11.05
C ALA A 7 -15.62 -56.17 12.44
N TYR A 8 -15.59 -54.83 12.49
CA TYR A 8 -16.18 -54.07 13.59
C TYR A 8 -16.86 -52.80 13.06
N SER A 9 -18.17 -52.92 12.87
CA SER A 9 -19.22 -52.14 13.52
C SER A 9 -19.09 -50.60 13.63
N SER A 10 -19.89 -49.95 12.77
CA SER A 10 -20.99 -49.01 13.05
C SER A 10 -20.86 -47.80 14.00
N ALA A 11 -21.24 -46.65 13.40
CA ALA A 11 -22.25 -45.69 13.84
C ALA A 11 -21.79 -44.27 14.27
N PRO A 12 -22.62 -43.24 13.99
CA PRO A 12 -22.21 -41.84 13.85
C PRO A 12 -22.48 -41.03 15.12
N SER A 13 -21.75 -39.92 15.28
CA SER A 13 -22.13 -38.85 16.23
C SER A 13 -22.45 -37.57 15.48
N ALA A 14 -23.55 -36.97 15.93
CA ALA A 14 -24.37 -35.94 15.32
C ALA A 14 -23.82 -34.51 15.59
N PRO A 15 -24.49 -33.45 15.10
CA PRO A 15 -23.89 -32.16 14.76
C PRO A 15 -23.75 -31.21 15.95
N TYR A 16 -22.73 -30.36 15.90
CA TYR A 16 -22.63 -29.21 16.80
C TYR A 16 -23.63 -28.12 16.40
N GLY A 17 -24.46 -27.78 17.37
CA GLY A 17 -25.56 -26.85 17.27
C GLY A 17 -25.15 -25.38 17.17
N VAL A 18 -26.09 -24.66 16.58
CA VAL A 18 -26.19 -23.20 16.46
C VAL A 18 -26.25 -22.55 17.84
N LEU A 19 -25.32 -21.62 18.11
CA LEU A 19 -25.49 -20.61 19.16
C LEU A 19 -25.53 -19.22 18.53
N ARG A 20 -26.75 -18.71 18.45
CA ARG A 20 -27.11 -17.33 18.10
C ARG A 20 -26.91 -16.47 19.35
N ALA A 21 -25.95 -15.56 19.31
CA ALA A 21 -25.84 -14.48 20.30
C ALA A 21 -25.67 -13.16 19.54
N GLY A 22 -26.74 -12.37 19.53
CA GLY A 22 -26.72 -11.01 19.00
C GLY A 22 -25.97 -10.08 19.94
N VAL A 23 -25.14 -9.22 19.37
CA VAL A 23 -24.65 -8.01 20.03
C VAL A 23 -24.81 -6.86 19.05
N HIS A 24 -25.89 -6.11 19.26
CA HIS A 24 -26.09 -4.76 18.74
C HIS A 24 -24.94 -3.88 19.25
N ARG A 25 -24.21 -3.22 18.35
CA ARG A 25 -23.38 -2.06 18.71
C ARG A 25 -23.64 -0.95 17.70
N ASP A 26 -24.28 0.08 18.22
CA ASP A 26 -24.58 1.33 17.55
C ASP A 26 -23.28 2.06 17.22
N VAL A 27 -23.12 2.41 15.94
CA VAL A 27 -22.06 3.28 15.44
C VAL A 27 -22.67 4.67 15.23
N PRO A 28 -22.21 5.72 15.95
CA PRO A 28 -22.70 7.08 15.70
C PRO A 28 -22.07 7.68 14.43
N PRO A 29 -22.85 8.40 13.59
CA PRO A 29 -22.30 9.09 12.42
C PRO A 29 -21.65 10.42 12.81
N ASN A 30 -20.37 10.62 12.49
CA ASN A 30 -19.72 11.93 12.64
C ASN A 30 -19.75 12.76 11.35
N ASN A 31 -20.71 13.68 11.34
CA ASN A 31 -20.81 15.00 10.72
C ASN A 31 -19.92 15.41 9.54
N SER A 32 -20.64 15.65 8.44
CA SER A 32 -20.43 16.58 7.34
C SER A 32 -19.91 17.96 7.75
N PHE A 33 -18.81 18.40 7.14
CA PHE A 33 -18.37 19.79 7.12
C PHE A 33 -19.32 20.63 6.23
N LYS A 34 -20.13 21.50 6.85
CA LYS A 34 -20.86 22.59 6.16
C LYS A 34 -20.05 23.88 6.21
N LEU A 35 -19.71 24.40 5.03
CA LEU A 35 -19.24 25.76 4.81
C LEU A 35 -20.37 26.76 5.11
N ALA A 36 -20.13 27.74 5.97
CA ALA A 36 -21.00 28.89 6.17
C ALA A 36 -20.22 30.20 5.94
N ARG A 37 -20.75 31.04 5.04
CA ARG A 37 -20.29 32.38 4.72
C ARG A 37 -21.01 33.41 5.60
N GLY A 38 -20.35 34.54 5.85
CA GLY A 38 -20.96 35.84 6.24
C GLY A 38 -21.31 35.96 7.72
N THR A 39 -20.86 36.99 8.44
CA THR A 39 -21.44 38.33 8.32
C THR A 39 -20.55 39.38 9.00
N ALA A 40 -20.63 40.60 8.46
CA ALA A 40 -19.92 41.80 8.91
C ALA A 40 -20.51 42.38 10.21
N TRP A 41 -19.64 43.03 11.00
CA TRP A 41 -20.04 44.05 11.97
C TRP A 41 -19.08 45.24 11.91
N ALA A 42 -19.66 46.43 11.87
CA ALA A 42 -19.01 47.73 11.67
C ALA A 42 -18.74 48.47 13.01
N HIS A 43 -17.61 49.17 13.02
CA HIS A 43 -17.19 50.46 13.64
C HIS A 43 -17.82 50.92 14.98
N THR A 44 -17.05 51.41 15.97
CA THR A 44 -16.49 52.79 16.01
C THR A 44 -15.54 53.02 17.24
N PRO A 45 -14.80 54.15 17.35
CA PRO A 45 -13.43 54.22 17.89
C PRO A 45 -13.27 55.03 19.20
N LEU A 46 -12.07 54.99 19.80
CA LEU A 46 -11.57 56.06 20.68
C LEU A 46 -10.07 56.38 20.46
N THR A 47 -9.87 57.57 19.88
CA THR A 47 -8.96 58.67 20.27
C THR A 47 -7.43 58.49 20.40
N ARG A 48 -6.76 59.34 19.62
CA ARG A 48 -5.36 59.80 19.65
C ARG A 48 -4.80 60.14 21.04
N MET A 49 -3.49 59.96 21.19
CA MET A 49 -2.59 61.03 21.64
C MET A 49 -1.17 60.82 21.08
N THR A 50 -0.69 61.82 20.35
CA THR A 50 0.72 62.04 19.95
C THR A 50 1.42 62.92 21.00
N PRO A 51 2.76 62.88 21.09
CA PRO A 51 3.54 64.02 20.57
C PRO A 51 4.82 63.55 19.85
N ARG A 52 5.21 64.07 18.68
CA ARG A 52 5.73 65.40 18.28
C ARG A 52 7.24 65.59 18.51
N THR A 53 7.93 65.75 17.36
CA THR A 53 9.14 66.57 17.08
C THR A 53 10.50 66.02 17.58
N SER A 54 11.64 66.18 16.91
CA SER A 54 12.08 67.19 15.93
C SER A 54 13.24 66.68 15.04
N HIS A 55 13.22 67.15 13.79
CA HIS A 55 14.31 67.55 12.88
C HIS A 55 15.79 67.34 13.31
N ALA A 56 16.62 66.82 12.40
CA ALA A 56 17.48 67.66 11.55
C ALA A 56 18.47 66.85 10.72
N ILE A 57 18.67 67.37 9.51
CA ILE A 57 19.59 67.00 8.43
C ILE A 57 21.06 67.05 8.91
N ARG A 58 21.92 66.15 8.40
CA ARG A 58 23.27 66.51 7.90
C ARG A 58 23.93 65.37 7.12
N LEU A 59 24.24 65.70 5.87
CA LEU A 59 25.03 64.96 4.90
C LEU A 59 26.48 65.38 5.08
N VAL A 60 27.40 64.45 5.33
CA VAL A 60 28.85 64.68 5.15
C VAL A 60 29.44 63.38 4.62
N ALA A 61 29.85 63.43 3.35
CA ALA A 61 30.80 62.50 2.79
C ALA A 61 32.21 62.87 3.29
N PHE A 62 32.97 61.89 3.76
CA PHE A 62 34.43 61.97 3.73
C PHE A 62 34.99 60.60 3.39
N ILE A 63 35.71 60.58 2.27
CA ILE A 63 36.52 59.48 1.76
C ILE A 63 37.80 59.43 2.57
N VAL A 64 38.11 58.29 3.19
CA VAL A 64 39.50 57.91 3.50
C VAL A 64 39.71 56.49 3.02
N THR A 65 40.42 56.38 1.90
CA THR A 65 40.99 55.14 1.37
C THR A 65 42.38 54.99 1.96
N VAL A 66 42.62 53.98 2.81
CA VAL A 66 43.97 53.42 3.05
C VAL A 66 43.85 51.90 3.20
N ALA A 67 44.72 51.21 2.49
CA ALA A 67 44.72 49.80 2.19
C ALA A 67 44.89 48.88 3.42
N LEU A 68 44.09 47.82 3.44
CA LEU A 68 44.39 46.51 4.05
C LEU A 68 43.70 45.41 3.22
N THR A 69 44.02 45.41 1.92
CA THR A 69 43.71 44.29 1.02
C THR A 69 44.71 43.17 1.28
N GLY A 70 44.29 42.11 1.96
CA GLY A 70 45.11 40.90 2.07
C GLY A 70 44.59 39.81 3.01
N ALA A 71 43.80 40.13 4.04
CA ALA A 71 43.43 39.13 5.06
C ALA A 71 41.93 38.74 5.10
N CYS A 72 41.03 39.47 4.41
CA CYS A 72 39.59 39.19 4.48
C CYS A 72 39.09 38.17 3.43
N SER A 73 39.82 38.00 2.32
CA SER A 73 39.39 37.11 1.23
C SER A 73 39.61 35.61 1.53
N THR A 74 40.50 35.27 2.45
CA THR A 74 40.76 33.87 2.89
C THR A 74 39.78 33.41 3.97
N ALA A 75 39.28 34.33 4.81
CA ALA A 75 38.26 34.02 5.82
C ALA A 75 36.88 33.72 5.19
N VAL A 76 36.49 34.47 4.16
CA VAL A 76 35.23 34.25 3.43
C VAL A 76 35.26 32.97 2.58
N SER A 77 36.45 32.57 2.09
CA SER A 77 36.62 31.34 1.31
C SER A 77 36.62 30.09 2.20
N ARG A 78 37.17 30.15 3.41
CA ARG A 78 37.06 29.07 4.42
C ARG A 78 35.63 28.89 4.92
N ALA A 79 34.93 29.98 5.23
CA ALA A 79 33.54 29.91 5.70
C ALA A 79 32.56 29.30 4.68
N ARG A 80 32.81 29.47 3.37
CA ARG A 80 31.99 28.83 2.32
C ARG A 80 32.30 27.34 2.11
N LEU A 81 33.54 26.91 2.31
CA LEU A 81 33.92 25.49 2.26
C LEU A 81 33.44 24.74 3.52
N ASP A 82 33.53 25.39 4.69
CA ASP A 82 33.02 24.83 5.95
C ASP A 82 31.49 24.75 5.96
N GLY A 83 30.78 25.73 5.40
CA GLY A 83 29.31 25.70 5.27
C GLY A 83 28.78 24.57 4.38
N ILE A 84 29.48 24.25 3.28
CA ILE A 84 29.15 23.12 2.40
C ILE A 84 29.45 21.78 3.09
N GLY A 85 30.58 21.69 3.82
CA GLY A 85 30.95 20.50 4.60
C GLY A 85 29.99 20.22 5.77
N VAL A 86 29.55 21.26 6.48
CA VAL A 86 28.63 21.14 7.63
C VAL A 86 27.21 20.75 7.18
N MET A 87 26.70 21.27 6.06
CA MET A 87 25.40 20.82 5.51
C MET A 87 25.46 19.36 5.00
N GLY A 88 26.58 18.95 4.40
CA GLY A 88 26.80 17.57 3.98
C GLY A 88 26.90 16.59 5.15
N GLN A 89 27.59 16.97 6.23
CA GLN A 89 27.68 16.16 7.44
C GLN A 89 26.35 16.09 8.21
N GLN A 90 25.59 17.19 8.28
CA GLN A 90 24.24 17.17 8.86
C GLN A 90 23.30 16.24 8.08
N GLY A 91 23.36 16.28 6.74
CA GLY A 91 22.61 15.36 5.88
C GLY A 91 23.04 13.90 6.07
N ALA A 92 24.34 13.65 6.24
CA ALA A 92 24.87 12.31 6.52
C ALA A 92 24.47 11.81 7.91
N THR A 93 24.48 12.66 8.94
CA THR A 93 24.07 12.30 10.30
C THR A 93 22.55 12.07 10.41
N ILE A 94 21.73 12.86 9.70
CA ILE A 94 20.28 12.64 9.63
C ILE A 94 19.98 11.33 8.90
N ARG A 95 20.71 11.02 7.83
CA ARG A 95 20.60 9.73 7.13
C ARG A 95 21.02 8.56 8.01
N ALA A 96 22.17 8.66 8.68
CA ALA A 96 22.65 7.64 9.61
C ALA A 96 21.71 7.45 10.81
N GLN A 97 21.11 8.51 11.35
CA GLN A 97 20.10 8.42 12.39
C GLN A 97 18.83 7.70 11.90
N ARG A 98 18.36 8.01 10.69
CA ARG A 98 17.25 7.27 10.06
C ARG A 98 17.60 5.81 9.78
N ASP A 99 18.81 5.52 9.35
CA ASP A 99 19.31 4.16 9.13
C ASP A 99 19.37 3.38 10.44
N SER A 100 19.83 4.01 11.53
CA SER A 100 19.90 3.40 12.86
C SER A 100 18.54 3.23 13.55
N ALA A 101 17.52 3.96 13.11
CA ALA A 101 16.15 3.87 13.62
C ALA A 101 15.29 2.84 12.87
N ARG A 102 15.77 2.31 11.74
CA ARG A 102 15.08 1.24 11.02
C ARG A 102 15.32 -0.08 11.75
N TRP A 103 14.23 -0.69 12.19
CA TRP A 103 14.24 -2.10 12.58
C TRP A 103 14.82 -2.94 11.43
N PRO A 104 15.57 -4.02 11.74
CA PRO A 104 16.20 -4.83 10.71
C PRO A 104 15.15 -5.41 9.75
N TRP A 105 15.47 -5.42 8.47
CA TRP A 105 14.73 -6.14 7.44
C TRP A 105 15.52 -7.38 7.00
N THR A 106 14.85 -8.38 6.45
CA THR A 106 15.46 -9.63 6.00
C THR A 106 15.41 -9.80 4.48
N ALA A 107 16.20 -10.72 3.93
CA ALA A 107 16.09 -11.06 2.50
C ALA A 107 14.67 -11.52 2.12
N ALA A 108 13.95 -12.18 3.04
CA ALA A 108 12.57 -12.60 2.83
C ALA A 108 11.61 -11.40 2.75
N ASP A 109 11.88 -10.31 3.49
CA ASP A 109 11.11 -9.07 3.38
C ASP A 109 11.26 -8.47 1.97
N ALA A 110 12.48 -8.43 1.44
CA ALA A 110 12.73 -7.92 0.08
C ALA A 110 12.08 -8.80 -0.99
N ASP A 111 12.16 -10.12 -0.86
CA ASP A 111 11.51 -11.06 -1.76
C ASP A 111 9.98 -10.93 -1.72
N PHE A 112 9.38 -10.80 -0.54
CA PHE A 112 7.96 -10.56 -0.38
C PHE A 112 7.51 -9.26 -1.07
N MET A 113 8.24 -8.16 -0.89
CA MET A 113 7.90 -6.87 -1.53
C MET A 113 8.03 -6.94 -3.06
N ALA A 114 9.03 -7.65 -3.57
CA ALA A 114 9.20 -7.83 -5.02
C ALA A 114 8.12 -8.74 -5.63
N THR A 115 7.77 -9.83 -4.95
CA THR A 115 6.77 -10.80 -5.41
C THR A 115 5.35 -10.24 -5.28
N MET A 116 5.00 -9.60 -4.17
CA MET A 116 3.70 -8.95 -3.98
C MET A 116 3.47 -7.81 -4.98
N LEU A 117 4.53 -7.12 -5.44
CA LEU A 117 4.43 -6.14 -6.53
C LEU A 117 3.92 -6.76 -7.83
N HIS A 118 4.42 -7.94 -8.20
CA HIS A 118 3.93 -8.68 -9.36
C HIS A 118 2.49 -9.17 -9.17
N HIS A 119 2.18 -9.65 -7.96
CA HIS A 119 0.84 -10.11 -7.58
C HIS A 119 -0.19 -8.99 -7.80
N HIS A 120 0.05 -7.82 -7.21
CA HIS A 120 -0.80 -6.65 -7.38
C HIS A 120 -0.94 -6.18 -8.83
N ALA A 121 0.12 -6.32 -9.63
CA ALA A 121 0.08 -5.94 -11.03
C ALA A 121 -0.98 -6.75 -11.82
N GLN A 122 -1.16 -8.04 -11.50
CA GLN A 122 -2.15 -8.89 -12.19
C GLN A 122 -3.59 -8.48 -11.85
N ALA A 123 -3.90 -8.20 -10.58
CA ALA A 123 -5.22 -7.70 -10.19
C ALA A 123 -5.58 -6.37 -10.87
N ILE A 124 -4.61 -5.46 -11.06
CA ILE A 124 -4.83 -4.22 -11.80
C ILE A 124 -5.17 -4.49 -13.27
N VAL A 125 -4.54 -5.48 -13.91
CA VAL A 125 -4.88 -5.88 -15.29
C VAL A 125 -6.32 -6.36 -15.37
N MET A 126 -6.72 -7.29 -14.49
CA MET A 126 -8.08 -7.80 -14.43
C MET A 126 -9.10 -6.68 -14.21
N ALA A 127 -8.83 -5.77 -13.27
CA ALA A 127 -9.73 -4.66 -12.95
C ALA A 127 -9.86 -3.64 -14.11
N LYS A 128 -8.83 -3.50 -14.95
CA LYS A 128 -8.85 -2.60 -16.12
C LYS A 128 -9.71 -3.12 -17.29
N TRP A 129 -10.11 -4.38 -17.29
CA TRP A 129 -11.04 -4.93 -18.28
C TRP A 129 -12.50 -4.58 -18.00
N VAL A 130 -12.84 -4.31 -16.74
CA VAL A 130 -14.21 -4.04 -16.29
C VAL A 130 -14.94 -2.99 -17.16
N PRO A 131 -14.32 -1.85 -17.56
CA PRO A 131 -14.99 -0.87 -18.42
C PRO A 131 -15.35 -1.34 -19.83
N THR A 132 -14.70 -2.38 -20.35
CA THR A 132 -14.85 -2.85 -21.74
C THR A 132 -15.58 -4.19 -21.86
N HIS A 133 -15.98 -4.78 -20.74
CA HIS A 133 -16.50 -6.15 -20.69
C HIS A 133 -17.99 -6.24 -20.28
N ASP A 134 -18.73 -5.14 -20.46
CA ASP A 134 -20.17 -5.03 -20.16
C ASP A 134 -20.55 -5.37 -18.70
N ALA A 135 -19.65 -5.07 -17.77
CA ALA A 135 -19.77 -5.47 -16.37
C ALA A 135 -20.86 -4.71 -15.59
N ASP A 136 -21.38 -5.31 -14.53
CA ASP A 136 -22.36 -4.67 -13.64
C ASP A 136 -21.78 -3.41 -12.95
N PRO A 137 -22.58 -2.34 -12.74
CA PRO A 137 -22.11 -1.12 -12.07
C PRO A 137 -21.48 -1.34 -10.68
N ALA A 138 -21.86 -2.39 -9.95
CA ALA A 138 -21.22 -2.75 -8.69
C ALA A 138 -19.79 -3.28 -8.88
N ILE A 139 -19.54 -4.02 -9.97
CA ILE A 139 -18.21 -4.49 -10.36
C ILE A 139 -17.32 -3.31 -10.75
N HIS A 140 -17.85 -2.33 -11.50
CA HIS A 140 -17.13 -1.08 -11.79
C HIS A 140 -16.64 -0.37 -10.52
N ARG A 141 -17.50 -0.27 -9.49
CA ARG A 141 -17.12 0.36 -8.21
C ARG A 141 -16.06 -0.44 -7.46
N LEU A 142 -16.13 -1.77 -7.51
CA LEU A 142 -15.10 -2.63 -6.92
C LEU A 142 -13.76 -2.46 -7.63
N ALA A 143 -13.76 -2.55 -8.96
CA ALA A 143 -12.57 -2.42 -9.80
C ALA A 143 -11.85 -1.08 -9.60
N GLY A 144 -12.61 0.03 -9.52
CA GLY A 144 -12.03 1.35 -9.25
C GLY A 144 -11.30 1.43 -7.90
N ARG A 145 -11.83 0.77 -6.86
CA ARG A 145 -11.16 0.69 -5.55
C ARG A 145 -9.89 -0.16 -5.61
N ILE A 146 -9.96 -1.34 -6.23
CA ILE A 146 -8.81 -2.24 -6.41
C ILE A 146 -7.68 -1.52 -7.16
N ILE A 147 -7.98 -0.88 -8.29
CA ILE A 147 -6.98 -0.14 -9.07
C ILE A 147 -6.31 0.94 -8.22
N THR A 148 -7.10 1.72 -7.48
CA THR A 148 -6.57 2.81 -6.66
C THR A 148 -5.66 2.27 -5.56
N ALA A 149 -6.18 1.38 -4.71
CA ALA A 149 -5.45 0.82 -3.58
C ALA A 149 -4.18 0.10 -4.02
N GLN A 150 -4.28 -0.83 -4.98
CA GLN A 150 -3.13 -1.63 -5.38
C GLN A 150 -2.09 -0.84 -6.17
N THR A 151 -2.47 0.26 -6.85
CA THR A 151 -1.49 1.16 -7.47
C THR A 151 -0.65 1.87 -6.40
N ASP A 152 -1.29 2.36 -5.34
CA ASP A 152 -0.59 3.03 -4.23
C ASP A 152 0.34 2.05 -3.49
N GLU A 153 -0.14 0.82 -3.25
CA GLU A 153 0.65 -0.25 -2.66
C GLU A 153 1.85 -0.64 -3.54
N ILE A 154 1.71 -0.69 -4.87
CA ILE A 154 2.84 -0.89 -5.79
C ILE A 154 3.88 0.23 -5.65
N GLN A 155 3.48 1.49 -5.45
CA GLN A 155 4.44 2.57 -5.24
C GLN A 155 5.17 2.47 -3.90
N LEU A 156 4.47 2.04 -2.84
CA LEU A 156 5.07 1.70 -1.55
C LEU A 156 6.10 0.57 -1.72
N MET A 157 5.67 -0.53 -2.35
CA MET A 157 6.43 -1.56 -3.08
C MET A 157 7.82 -1.11 -3.51
N ARG A 158 7.80 -0.32 -4.58
CA ARG A 158 8.98 0.19 -5.27
C ARG A 158 9.85 1.05 -4.36
N THR A 159 9.23 1.97 -3.62
CA THR A 159 9.97 2.91 -2.76
C THR A 159 10.72 2.17 -1.66
N TRP A 160 10.07 1.20 -1.01
CA TRP A 160 10.68 0.43 0.07
C TRP A 160 11.92 -0.36 -0.40
N LEU A 161 11.84 -0.96 -1.60
CA LEU A 161 12.95 -1.67 -2.24
C LEU A 161 14.09 -0.72 -2.64
N LEU A 162 13.78 0.41 -3.28
CA LEU A 162 14.78 1.43 -3.67
C LEU A 162 15.56 1.97 -2.46
N ASP A 163 14.84 2.32 -1.38
CA ASP A 163 15.43 2.87 -0.15
C ASP A 163 16.43 1.91 0.50
N ARG A 164 16.35 0.61 0.19
CA ARG A 164 17.20 -0.46 0.72
C ARG A 164 18.18 -1.01 -0.32
N ASN A 165 18.35 -0.32 -1.45
CA ASN A 165 19.18 -0.72 -2.57
C ASN A 165 18.88 -2.15 -3.07
N GLN A 166 17.62 -2.56 -3.00
CA GLN A 166 17.17 -3.85 -3.53
C GLN A 166 16.73 -3.71 -4.99
N PRO A 167 16.81 -4.78 -5.80
CA PRO A 167 16.25 -4.79 -7.14
C PRO A 167 14.76 -4.45 -7.11
N VAL A 168 14.33 -3.54 -7.98
CA VAL A 168 12.92 -3.25 -8.20
C VAL A 168 12.49 -3.91 -9.50
N PRO A 169 11.66 -4.95 -9.45
CA PRO A 169 11.17 -5.55 -10.67
C PRO A 169 10.17 -4.63 -11.40
N ASP A 170 10.05 -4.85 -12.71
CA ASP A 170 8.93 -4.32 -13.46
C ASP A 170 7.62 -4.93 -12.95
N ALA A 171 6.51 -4.20 -13.11
CA ALA A 171 5.19 -4.72 -12.73
C ALA A 171 4.70 -5.74 -13.75
N ASN A 172 5.31 -6.93 -13.69
CA ASN A 172 5.10 -8.17 -14.44
C ASN A 172 3.81 -8.96 -14.08
N PRO A 173 2.63 -8.85 -14.73
CA PRO A 173 1.46 -9.67 -14.35
C PRO A 173 1.57 -11.15 -14.73
N ALA A 174 2.55 -11.55 -15.55
CA ALA A 174 2.78 -12.95 -15.94
C ALA A 174 3.54 -13.79 -14.89
N GLY A 175 3.90 -13.19 -13.75
CA GLY A 175 4.71 -13.84 -12.72
C GLY A 175 6.18 -14.01 -13.09
N GLN A 176 6.92 -14.78 -12.28
CA GLN A 176 8.33 -15.10 -12.53
C GLN A 176 8.45 -16.42 -13.28
N THR A 177 9.07 -16.39 -14.47
CA THR A 177 9.41 -17.58 -15.24
C THR A 177 10.81 -18.05 -14.88
N MET A 178 10.96 -19.31 -14.47
CA MET A 178 12.27 -19.93 -14.28
C MET A 178 12.53 -20.96 -15.39
N GLN A 179 13.75 -20.97 -15.92
CA GLN A 179 14.23 -22.00 -16.84
C GLN A 179 14.87 -23.12 -16.02
N MET A 180 14.28 -24.31 -15.98
CA MET A 180 14.86 -25.49 -15.34
C MET A 180 14.96 -26.61 -16.38
N GLY A 181 16.18 -27.09 -16.64
CA GLY A 181 16.41 -28.21 -17.56
C GLY A 181 16.01 -27.95 -19.03
N GLY A 182 16.03 -26.70 -19.49
CA GLY A 182 15.61 -26.33 -20.85
C GLY A 182 14.10 -26.21 -21.03
N MET A 183 13.32 -26.34 -19.96
CA MET A 183 11.89 -26.06 -19.94
C MET A 183 11.59 -24.84 -19.08
N THR A 184 10.70 -23.98 -19.57
CA THR A 184 10.21 -22.83 -18.82
C THR A 184 9.13 -23.32 -17.85
N HIS A 185 9.42 -23.26 -16.55
CA HIS A 185 8.45 -23.51 -15.49
C HIS A 185 8.00 -22.15 -14.93
N THR A 186 6.71 -21.85 -15.06
CA THR A 186 6.09 -20.73 -14.36
C THR A 186 5.69 -21.21 -12.98
N MET A 187 6.46 -20.83 -11.96
CA MET A 187 6.03 -21.01 -10.57
C MET A 187 5.05 -19.87 -10.27
N LEU A 188 3.75 -20.16 -10.37
CA LEU A 188 2.73 -19.17 -10.02
C LEU A 188 2.71 -18.99 -8.51
N MET A 189 2.79 -17.73 -8.07
CA MET A 189 2.54 -17.37 -6.68
C MET A 189 1.11 -17.79 -6.30
N PRO A 190 0.85 -18.09 -5.02
CA PRO A 190 -0.50 -18.45 -4.57
C PRO A 190 -1.55 -17.47 -5.10
N GLY A 191 -2.64 -18.00 -5.66
CA GLY A 191 -3.79 -17.23 -6.13
C GLY A 191 -3.62 -16.48 -7.46
N MET A 192 -2.42 -16.38 -8.03
CA MET A 192 -2.27 -15.83 -9.38
C MET A 192 -3.09 -16.64 -10.39
N LEU A 193 -3.74 -15.95 -11.32
CA LEU A 193 -4.39 -16.57 -12.46
C LEU A 193 -3.32 -17.07 -13.43
N THR A 194 -3.55 -18.26 -13.96
CA THR A 194 -2.86 -18.83 -15.11
C THR A 194 -3.21 -18.05 -16.39
N ASP A 195 -2.41 -18.22 -17.45
CA ASP A 195 -2.72 -17.66 -18.78
C ASP A 195 -4.09 -18.13 -19.30
N ALA A 196 -4.48 -19.36 -18.99
CA ALA A 196 -5.76 -19.92 -19.37
C ALA A 196 -6.93 -19.20 -18.66
N GLU A 197 -6.82 -18.99 -17.35
CA GLU A 197 -7.82 -18.25 -16.57
C GLU A 197 -7.88 -16.76 -16.96
N MET A 198 -6.72 -16.13 -17.22
CA MET A 198 -6.66 -14.76 -17.73
C MET A 198 -7.37 -14.64 -19.08
N LYS A 199 -7.15 -15.60 -19.98
CA LYS A 199 -7.82 -15.65 -21.29
C LYS A 199 -9.32 -15.92 -21.16
N GLU A 200 -9.72 -16.81 -20.24
CA GLU A 200 -11.13 -17.08 -19.95
C GLU A 200 -11.84 -15.82 -19.47
N LEU A 201 -11.25 -15.12 -18.50
CA LEU A 201 -11.78 -13.86 -17.98
C LEU A 201 -11.87 -12.79 -19.08
N ASP A 202 -10.81 -12.58 -19.85
CA ASP A 202 -10.79 -11.58 -20.92
C ASP A 202 -11.77 -11.90 -22.07
N GLY A 203 -12.07 -13.18 -22.29
CA GLY A 203 -13.04 -13.63 -23.28
C GLY A 203 -14.51 -13.45 -22.85
N ALA A 204 -14.78 -13.32 -21.56
CA ALA A 204 -16.14 -13.25 -21.03
C ALA A 204 -16.75 -11.84 -21.11
N ARG A 205 -18.08 -11.76 -21.16
CA ARG A 205 -18.82 -10.47 -21.17
C ARG A 205 -20.04 -10.53 -20.27
N GLY A 206 -20.49 -9.38 -19.79
CA GLY A 206 -21.71 -9.23 -19.01
C GLY A 206 -21.69 -10.08 -17.74
N LYS A 207 -22.82 -10.75 -17.47
CA LYS A 207 -23.01 -11.54 -16.25
C LYS A 207 -21.95 -12.65 -16.07
N GLU A 208 -21.45 -13.23 -17.15
CA GLU A 208 -20.41 -14.26 -17.05
C GLU A 208 -19.04 -13.64 -16.71
N PHE A 209 -18.74 -12.46 -17.25
CA PHE A 209 -17.57 -11.69 -16.83
C PHE A 209 -17.64 -11.32 -15.35
N ASP A 210 -18.80 -10.84 -14.86
CA ASP A 210 -18.99 -10.51 -13.45
C ASP A 210 -18.72 -11.72 -12.54
N ARG A 211 -19.23 -12.90 -12.93
CA ARG A 211 -19.03 -14.16 -12.22
C ARG A 211 -17.54 -14.53 -12.16
N LEU A 212 -16.86 -14.52 -13.31
CA LEU A 212 -15.45 -14.89 -13.41
C LEU A 212 -14.54 -13.86 -12.71
N PHE A 213 -14.81 -12.57 -12.87
CA PHE A 213 -14.08 -11.50 -12.20
C PHE A 213 -14.11 -11.68 -10.68
N LEU A 214 -15.30 -11.87 -10.09
CA LEU A 214 -15.42 -12.11 -8.65
C LEU A 214 -14.76 -13.42 -8.22
N THR A 215 -14.96 -14.50 -8.98
CA THR A 215 -14.37 -15.82 -8.68
C THR A 215 -12.85 -15.74 -8.62
N TYR A 216 -12.24 -15.17 -9.65
CA TYR A 216 -10.79 -15.12 -9.76
C TYR A 216 -10.17 -14.04 -8.88
N MET A 217 -10.83 -12.91 -8.65
CA MET A 217 -10.34 -11.90 -7.71
C MET A 217 -10.38 -12.42 -6.26
N ILE A 218 -11.37 -13.26 -5.90
CA ILE A 218 -11.38 -13.98 -4.61
C ILE A 218 -10.18 -14.94 -4.51
N GLN A 219 -9.91 -15.74 -5.55
CA GLN A 219 -8.75 -16.63 -5.61
C GLN A 219 -7.45 -15.85 -5.43
N HIS A 220 -7.31 -14.75 -6.17
CA HIS A 220 -6.15 -13.87 -6.14
C HIS A 220 -5.91 -13.30 -4.74
N HIS A 221 -6.91 -12.65 -4.14
CA HIS A 221 -6.79 -12.06 -2.80
C HIS A 221 -6.49 -13.08 -1.70
N ARG A 222 -7.07 -14.28 -1.77
CA ARG A 222 -6.71 -15.38 -0.85
C ARG A 222 -5.24 -15.77 -1.00
N GLY A 223 -4.73 -15.75 -2.23
CA GLY A 223 -3.30 -15.93 -2.52
C GLY A 223 -2.41 -14.91 -1.82
N ALA A 224 -2.76 -13.62 -1.88
CA ALA A 224 -2.04 -12.56 -1.18
C ALA A 224 -2.04 -12.78 0.35
N VAL A 225 -3.17 -13.20 0.93
CA VAL A 225 -3.27 -13.54 2.36
C VAL A 225 -2.38 -14.73 2.73
N THR A 226 -2.27 -15.74 1.86
CA THR A 226 -1.35 -16.87 2.04
C THR A 226 0.11 -16.41 2.01
N MET A 227 0.48 -15.52 1.08
CA MET A 227 1.83 -14.95 1.01
C MET A 227 2.18 -14.16 2.28
N VAL A 228 1.24 -13.36 2.80
CA VAL A 228 1.43 -12.67 4.09
C VAL A 228 1.62 -13.66 5.22
N SER A 229 0.81 -14.72 5.28
CA SER A 229 0.94 -15.75 6.30
C SER A 229 2.33 -16.41 6.27
N ALA A 230 2.81 -16.75 5.07
CA ALA A 230 4.14 -17.34 4.86
C ALA A 230 5.27 -16.40 5.29
N LEU A 231 5.16 -15.09 5.03
CA LEU A 231 6.13 -14.09 5.49
C LEU A 231 6.30 -14.15 7.02
N HIS A 232 5.18 -14.27 7.75
CA HIS A 232 5.13 -14.24 9.22
C HIS A 232 5.42 -15.60 9.89
N GLU A 233 5.65 -16.69 9.14
CA GLU A 233 6.04 -17.98 9.72
C GLU A 233 7.37 -17.90 10.48
N HIS A 234 8.28 -17.03 10.02
CA HIS A 234 9.54 -16.74 10.70
C HIS A 234 9.44 -15.40 11.44
N ARG A 235 9.52 -15.46 12.77
CA ARG A 235 9.41 -14.30 13.69
C ARG A 235 10.46 -13.20 13.47
N THR A 236 11.51 -13.47 12.69
CA THR A 236 12.56 -12.50 12.34
C THR A 236 12.23 -11.70 11.09
N ASN A 237 11.23 -12.12 10.30
CA ASN A 237 10.74 -11.37 9.16
C ASN A 237 9.74 -10.30 9.60
N ALA A 238 9.46 -9.36 8.70
CA ALA A 238 8.50 -8.28 8.87
C ALA A 238 8.70 -7.49 10.17
N GLN A 239 9.96 -7.33 10.61
CA GLN A 239 10.29 -6.54 11.80
C GLN A 239 10.45 -5.05 11.48
N ASP A 240 10.81 -4.73 10.24
CA ASP A 240 10.76 -3.35 9.74
C ASP A 240 9.32 -2.81 9.80
N GLU A 241 9.14 -1.63 10.41
CA GLU A 241 7.82 -1.05 10.67
C GLU A 241 6.97 -0.89 9.40
N THR A 242 7.61 -0.56 8.28
CA THR A 242 6.88 -0.33 7.02
C THR A 242 6.33 -1.63 6.45
N ILE A 243 7.12 -2.70 6.40
CA ILE A 243 6.64 -4.00 5.93
C ILE A 243 5.69 -4.66 6.94
N PHE A 244 5.90 -4.48 8.25
CA PHE A 244 4.98 -4.96 9.26
C PHE A 244 3.58 -4.39 9.02
N LYS A 245 3.49 -3.06 8.92
CA LYS A 245 2.24 -2.36 8.63
C LYS A 245 1.66 -2.78 7.29
N PHE A 246 2.46 -2.76 6.23
CA PHE A 246 2.01 -3.11 4.89
C PHE A 246 1.43 -4.54 4.84
N SER A 247 2.13 -5.53 5.42
CA SER A 247 1.64 -6.91 5.44
C SER A 247 0.36 -7.08 6.26
N ALA A 248 0.21 -6.35 7.37
CA ALA A 248 -1.02 -6.34 8.15
C ALA A 248 -2.19 -5.69 7.38
N ASP A 249 -1.94 -4.56 6.72
CA ASP A 249 -2.94 -3.86 5.89
C ASP A 249 -3.39 -4.77 4.73
N VAL A 250 -2.47 -5.40 4.00
CA VAL A 250 -2.78 -6.39 2.95
C VAL A 250 -3.64 -7.54 3.50
N HIS A 251 -3.28 -8.11 4.66
CA HIS A 251 -4.08 -9.19 5.25
C HIS A 251 -5.51 -8.76 5.55
N ILE A 252 -5.68 -7.58 6.16
CA ILE A 252 -6.99 -7.07 6.60
C ILE A 252 -7.85 -6.67 5.40
N ASP A 253 -7.28 -5.88 4.50
CA ASP A 253 -8.01 -5.31 3.37
C ASP A 253 -8.40 -6.42 2.38
N GLN A 254 -7.46 -7.30 2.01
CA GLN A 254 -7.75 -8.39 1.07
C GLN A 254 -8.75 -9.40 1.66
N SER A 255 -8.69 -9.70 2.96
CA SER A 255 -9.69 -10.56 3.62
C SER A 255 -11.08 -9.91 3.64
N THR A 256 -11.14 -8.60 3.86
CA THR A 256 -12.39 -7.82 3.84
C THR A 256 -12.98 -7.76 2.43
N GLU A 257 -12.14 -7.55 1.42
CA GLU A 257 -12.56 -7.56 0.02
C GLU A 257 -13.05 -8.95 -0.42
N VAL A 258 -12.40 -10.05 0.01
CA VAL A 258 -12.90 -11.41 -0.22
C VAL A 258 -14.31 -11.58 0.34
N ALA A 259 -14.54 -11.18 1.60
CA ALA A 259 -15.86 -11.26 2.21
C ALA A 259 -16.91 -10.42 1.46
N ARG A 260 -16.52 -9.22 0.99
CA ARG A 260 -17.39 -8.38 0.18
C ARG A 260 -17.71 -9.01 -1.17
N MET A 261 -16.72 -9.57 -1.87
CA MET A 261 -16.90 -10.23 -3.15
C MET A 261 -17.79 -11.46 -3.05
N ILE A 262 -17.64 -12.27 -1.99
CA ILE A 262 -18.54 -13.39 -1.70
C ILE A 262 -19.98 -12.89 -1.52
N THR A 263 -20.17 -11.79 -0.78
CA THR A 263 -21.50 -11.18 -0.62
C THR A 263 -22.05 -10.71 -1.96
N MET A 264 -21.24 -10.07 -2.80
CA MET A 264 -21.64 -9.64 -4.16
C MET A 264 -22.04 -10.83 -5.03
N MET A 265 -21.29 -11.95 -4.97
CA MET A 265 -21.65 -13.17 -5.70
C MET A 265 -23.03 -13.67 -5.29
N LEU A 266 -23.33 -13.73 -3.99
CA LEU A 266 -24.64 -14.15 -3.48
C LEU A 266 -25.75 -13.19 -3.92
N GLU A 267 -25.53 -11.87 -3.82
CA GLU A 267 -26.47 -10.83 -4.24
C GLU A 267 -26.80 -10.93 -5.75
N MET A 268 -25.83 -11.33 -6.57
CA MET A 268 -25.97 -11.50 -8.03
C MET A 268 -26.50 -12.89 -8.45
N GLY A 269 -26.72 -13.79 -7.48
CA GLY A 269 -27.21 -15.15 -7.71
C GLY A 269 -26.16 -16.15 -8.20
N PHE A 270 -24.88 -15.88 -7.92
CA PHE A 270 -23.77 -16.80 -8.19
C PHE A 270 -23.44 -17.67 -6.98
N THR A 271 -22.83 -18.82 -7.23
CA THR A 271 -22.27 -19.69 -6.18
C THR A 271 -20.84 -19.26 -5.86
N PRO A 272 -20.54 -18.85 -4.60
CA PRO A 272 -19.18 -18.49 -4.22
C PRO A 272 -18.22 -19.69 -4.27
N PRO A 273 -16.92 -19.48 -4.59
CA PRO A 273 -15.93 -20.53 -4.51
C PRO A 273 -15.70 -20.94 -3.05
N MET A 274 -15.60 -22.26 -2.82
CA MET A 274 -15.27 -22.81 -1.51
C MET A 274 -13.94 -22.24 -1.00
N PRO A 275 -13.74 -22.09 0.33
CA PRO A 275 -12.42 -21.84 0.89
C PRO A 275 -11.44 -22.93 0.44
N PRO A 276 -10.14 -22.63 0.27
CA PRO A 276 -9.14 -23.68 0.16
C PRO A 276 -9.22 -24.58 1.41
N GLY A 277 -9.11 -25.90 1.21
CA GLY A 277 -9.15 -26.91 2.26
C GLY A 277 -7.82 -27.08 2.98
#